data_AF-A0AA37M9S3-F1
#
_entry.id   AF-A0AA37M9S3-F1
#
_cell.length_a   1.000
_cell.length_b   1.000
_cell.length_c   1.000
_cell.angle_alpha   90.00
_cell.angle_beta   90.00
_cell.angle_gamma   90.00
#
_symmetry.space_group_name_H-M   'P 1'
#
loop_
_entity.id
_entity.type
_entity.pdbx_description
1 polymer ?
#
loop_
_entity_poly.entity_id
_entity_poly.type
_entity_poly.pdbx_seq_one_letter_code
_entity_poly.pdbx_strand_id
1 'polypeptide(L)'
;MSVLTDRQRIELALPAYLLFALSKLPGVFAPSDPALAERAEADIAALCEDLRIACMEPFTDLAPRKQQALLRRLDRIGKDVIAEWADRFSLSLVLTLWYFLKDLVDREVLILWQGSAMDRAVHTLLPMFEHGFEPQKPDAAAQGQAIRLLARLRAEGLYG
;
A
#
# COMPACT_ATOMS: atom_id res chain seq x y z
N MET A 1 10.60 9.50 -22.11
CA MET A 1 9.81 8.88 -21.02
C MET A 1 8.36 8.86 -21.47
N SER A 2 7.72 7.69 -21.49
CA SER A 2 6.29 7.56 -21.82
C SER A 2 5.47 8.35 -20.80
N VAL A 3 4.57 9.22 -21.27
CA VAL A 3 3.66 9.95 -20.39
C VAL A 3 2.67 8.95 -19.78
N LEU A 4 2.65 8.84 -18.45
CA LEU A 4 1.72 7.95 -17.75
C LEU A 4 0.27 8.36 -18.04
N THR A 5 -0.56 7.38 -18.40
CA THR A 5 -2.01 7.57 -18.53
C THR A 5 -2.66 7.78 -17.16
N ASP A 6 -3.85 8.39 -17.14
CA ASP A 6 -4.61 8.61 -15.90
C ASP A 6 -4.87 7.30 -15.14
N ARG A 7 -5.05 6.19 -15.87
CA ARG A 7 -5.19 4.84 -15.30
C ARG A 7 -3.90 4.40 -14.60
N GLN A 8 -2.77 4.46 -15.30
CA GLN A 8 -1.46 4.04 -14.75
C GLN A 8 -1.06 4.86 -13.53
N ARG A 9 -1.40 6.15 -13.49
CA ARG A 9 -1.13 7.00 -12.31
C ARG A 9 -1.90 6.52 -11.08
N ILE A 10 -3.15 6.10 -11.27
CA ILE A 10 -3.96 5.51 -10.19
C ILE A 10 -3.41 4.15 -9.78
N GLU A 11 -3.05 3.29 -10.75
CA GLU A 11 -2.45 1.97 -10.49
C GLU A 11 -1.14 2.08 -9.68
N LEU A 12 -0.30 3.08 -9.98
CA LEU A 12 0.93 3.34 -9.24
C LEU A 12 0.67 3.90 -7.83
N ALA A 13 -0.31 4.78 -7.67
CA ALA A 13 -0.59 5.44 -6.39
C ALA A 13 -1.40 4.57 -5.41
N LEU A 14 -2.23 3.65 -5.92
CA LEU A 14 -3.20 2.92 -5.10
C LEU A 14 -2.57 2.02 -4.03
N PRO A 15 -1.51 1.23 -4.27
CA PRO A 15 -0.88 0.43 -3.22
C PRO A 15 -0.37 1.29 -2.06
N ALA A 16 0.28 2.42 -2.39
CA ALA A 16 0.78 3.37 -1.41
C ALA A 16 -0.37 4.01 -0.61
N TYR A 17 -1.47 4.39 -1.28
CA TYR A 17 -2.67 4.92 -0.63
C TYR A 17 -3.26 3.92 0.37
N LEU A 18 -3.41 2.65 -0.02
CA LEU A 18 -4.01 1.63 0.83
C LEU A 18 -3.15 1.33 2.06
N LEU A 19 -1.83 1.21 1.87
CA LEU A 19 -0.88 1.02 2.98
C LEU A 19 -0.84 2.24 3.91
N PHE A 20 -0.87 3.46 3.35
CA PHE A 20 -0.92 4.69 4.14
C PHE A 20 -2.21 4.80 4.95
N ALA A 21 -3.35 4.41 4.37
CA ALA A 21 -4.62 4.42 5.09
C ALA A 21 -4.62 3.40 6.23
N LEU A 22 -4.06 2.20 6.00
CA LEU A 22 -3.89 1.20 7.06
C LEU A 22 -2.96 1.70 8.18
N SER A 23 -1.87 2.41 7.87
CA SER A 23 -0.96 2.90 8.90
C SER A 23 -1.60 3.89 9.89
N LYS A 24 -2.77 4.45 9.54
CA LYS A 24 -3.56 5.32 10.43
C LYS A 24 -4.53 4.56 11.33
N LEU A 25 -4.73 3.26 11.12
CA LEU A 25 -5.60 2.46 11.98
C LEU A 25 -4.86 2.03 13.26
N PRO A 26 -5.54 2.07 14.42
CA PRO A 26 -4.92 1.70 15.68
C PRO A 26 -4.52 0.22 15.68
N GLY A 27 -3.34 -0.09 16.22
CA GLY A 27 -2.87 -1.47 16.37
C GLY A 27 -2.41 -2.15 15.08
N VAL A 28 -2.27 -1.43 13.96
CA VAL A 28 -1.69 -1.99 12.71
C VAL A 28 -0.19 -2.15 12.81
N PHE A 29 0.50 -1.14 13.33
CA PHE A 29 1.94 -1.18 13.51
C PHE A 29 2.34 -1.08 14.99
N ALA A 30 1.57 -1.71 15.89
CA ALA A 30 1.94 -1.78 17.30
C ALA A 30 2.97 -2.92 17.51
N PRO A 31 4.19 -2.63 17.99
CA PRO A 31 5.18 -3.67 18.25
C PRO A 31 4.70 -4.57 19.38
N SER A 32 4.98 -5.87 19.24
CA SER A 32 4.62 -6.88 20.25
C SER A 32 5.54 -6.82 21.48
N ASP A 33 6.75 -6.29 21.32
CA ASP A 33 7.70 -6.03 22.40
C ASP A 33 7.79 -4.52 22.69
N PRO A 34 7.41 -4.06 23.91
CA PRO A 34 7.57 -2.67 24.33
C PRO A 34 9.01 -2.15 24.26
N ALA A 35 10.02 -3.01 24.35
CA ALA A 35 11.42 -2.63 24.21
C ALA A 35 11.79 -2.17 22.79
N LEU A 36 10.97 -2.53 21.79
CA LEU A 36 11.12 -2.10 20.40
C LEU A 36 10.26 -0.87 20.05
N ALA A 37 9.52 -0.31 21.02
CA ALA A 37 8.55 0.76 20.77
C ALA A 37 9.14 2.01 20.13
N GLU A 38 10.27 2.51 20.65
CA GLU A 38 10.90 3.74 20.16
C GLU A 38 11.46 3.57 18.73
N ARG A 39 12.06 2.40 18.44
CA ARG A 39 12.55 2.06 17.10
C ARG A 39 11.39 1.92 16.12
N ALA A 40 10.34 1.21 16.53
CA ALA A 40 9.14 1.03 15.72
C ALA A 40 8.46 2.37 15.41
N GLU A 41 8.43 3.32 16.36
CA GLU A 41 7.86 4.65 16.12
C GLU A 41 8.58 5.41 14.99
N ALA A 42 9.92 5.41 15.02
CA ALA A 42 10.72 6.05 13.97
C ALA A 42 10.52 5.37 12.61
N ASP A 43 10.52 4.04 12.58
CA ASP A 43 10.33 3.26 11.35
C ASP A 43 8.90 3.44 10.78
N ILE A 44 7.87 3.51 11.64
CA ILE A 44 6.49 3.82 11.26
C ILE A 44 6.38 5.23 10.68
N ALA A 45 7.03 6.21 11.30
CA ALA A 45 7.01 7.58 10.82
C ALA A 45 7.66 7.69 9.43
N ALA A 46 8.81 7.04 9.23
CA ALA A 46 9.50 6.97 7.95
C ALA A 46 8.63 6.26 6.89
N LEU A 47 8.05 5.11 7.23
CA LEU A 47 7.12 4.38 6.36
C LEU A 47 5.93 5.26 5.94
N CYS A 48 5.30 5.95 6.89
CA CYS A 48 4.17 6.82 6.61
C CYS A 48 4.54 7.95 5.65
N GLU A 49 5.73 8.54 5.82
CA GLU A 49 6.18 9.62 4.95
C GLU A 49 6.49 9.12 3.54
N ASP A 50 7.19 8.00 3.41
CA ASP A 50 7.48 7.39 2.11
C ASP A 50 6.19 6.98 1.38
N LEU A 51 5.22 6.39 2.07
CA LEU A 51 3.90 6.06 1.49
C LEU A 51 3.13 7.31 1.05
N ARG A 52 3.20 8.39 1.84
CA ARG A 52 2.58 9.68 1.48
C ARG A 52 3.20 10.24 0.20
N ILE A 53 4.53 10.18 0.07
CA ILE A 53 5.25 10.63 -1.13
C ILE A 53 4.89 9.74 -2.32
N ALA A 54 4.96 8.42 -2.17
CA ALA A 54 4.64 7.44 -3.22
C ALA A 54 3.20 7.58 -3.74
N CYS A 55 2.25 7.93 -2.88
CA CYS A 55 0.87 8.20 -3.27
C CYS A 55 0.75 9.45 -4.17
N MET A 56 1.63 10.44 -4.01
CA MET A 56 1.53 11.73 -4.70
C MET A 56 2.41 11.81 -5.95
N GLU A 57 3.55 11.12 -5.95
CA GLU A 57 4.56 11.11 -7.01
C GLU A 57 3.96 10.95 -8.42
N PRO A 58 3.01 10.01 -8.66
CA PRO A 58 2.40 9.82 -9.99
C PRO A 58 1.53 10.98 -10.49
N PHE A 59 1.35 12.06 -9.72
CA PHE A 59 0.50 13.18 -10.09
C PHE A 59 1.24 14.54 -10.09
N THR A 60 2.53 14.55 -9.75
CA THR A 60 3.32 15.78 -9.50
C THR A 60 3.51 16.68 -10.73
N ASP A 61 3.51 16.09 -11.92
CA ASP A 61 3.65 16.78 -13.21
C ASP A 61 2.31 17.28 -13.79
N LEU A 62 1.18 17.01 -13.12
CA LEU A 62 -0.14 17.38 -13.63
C LEU A 62 -0.52 18.82 -13.24
N ALA A 63 -1.30 19.47 -14.11
CA ALA A 63 -1.94 20.73 -13.77
C ALA A 63 -2.89 20.55 -12.55
N PRO A 64 -3.02 21.54 -11.65
CA PRO A 64 -3.74 21.40 -10.38
C PRO A 64 -5.16 20.85 -10.50
N ARG A 65 -5.92 21.29 -11.50
CA ARG A 65 -7.29 20.82 -11.74
C ARG A 65 -7.35 19.32 -12.06
N LYS A 66 -6.41 18.83 -12.87
CA LYS A 66 -6.33 17.42 -13.27
C LYS A 66 -5.81 16.57 -12.11
N GLN A 67 -4.78 17.05 -11.42
CA GLN A 67 -4.28 16.42 -10.20
C GLN A 67 -5.40 16.20 -9.18
N GLN A 68 -6.20 17.22 -8.88
CA GLN A 68 -7.29 17.12 -7.91
C GLN A 68 -8.38 16.13 -8.36
N ALA A 69 -8.71 16.07 -9.65
CA ALA A 69 -9.69 15.13 -10.18
C ALA A 69 -9.24 13.66 -10.02
N LEU A 70 -7.96 13.38 -10.30
CA LEU A 70 -7.42 12.04 -10.14
C LEU A 70 -7.26 11.64 -8.67
N LEU A 71 -6.84 12.57 -7.79
CA LEU A 71 -6.78 12.31 -6.35
C LEU A 71 -8.16 11.98 -5.76
N ARG A 72 -9.23 12.65 -6.21
CA ARG A 72 -10.61 12.29 -5.79
C ARG A 72 -11.02 10.91 -6.29
N ARG A 73 -10.61 10.53 -7.50
CA ARG A 73 -10.87 9.19 -8.04
C ARG A 73 -10.11 8.13 -7.26
N LEU A 74 -8.85 8.36 -6.94
CA LEU A 74 -8.03 7.50 -6.09
C LEU A 74 -8.67 7.33 -4.71
N ASP A 75 -9.05 8.45 -4.07
CA ASP A 75 -9.70 8.44 -2.76
C ASP A 75 -11.01 7.65 -2.74
N ARG A 76 -11.85 7.80 -3.77
CA ARG A 76 -13.07 7.01 -3.92
C ARG A 76 -12.77 5.51 -3.98
N ILE A 77 -11.88 5.10 -4.89
CA ILE A 77 -11.51 3.68 -5.06
C ILE A 77 -10.92 3.12 -3.76
N GLY A 78 -10.01 3.87 -3.14
CA GLY A 78 -9.37 3.46 -1.90
C GLY A 78 -10.36 3.32 -0.74
N LYS A 79 -11.29 4.27 -0.56
CA LYS A 79 -12.36 4.17 0.44
C LYS A 79 -13.29 3.00 0.20
N ASP A 80 -13.67 2.74 -1.05
CA ASP A 80 -14.49 1.58 -1.41
C ASP A 80 -13.77 0.26 -1.06
N VAL A 81 -12.44 0.22 -1.15
CA VAL A 81 -11.62 -0.92 -0.71
C VAL A 81 -11.57 -1.02 0.82
N ILE A 82 -11.25 0.08 1.51
CA ILE A 82 -11.09 0.12 2.97
C ILE A 82 -12.42 -0.15 3.69
N ALA A 83 -13.57 0.24 3.13
CA ALA A 83 -14.88 -0.02 3.72
C ALA A 83 -15.14 -1.53 3.96
N GLU A 84 -14.57 -2.41 3.14
CA GLU A 84 -14.68 -3.87 3.28
C GLU A 84 -13.74 -4.46 4.36
N TRP A 85 -12.92 -3.61 4.98
CA TRP A 85 -11.90 -4.00 5.95
C TRP A 85 -12.25 -3.62 7.39
N ALA A 86 -13.35 -2.90 7.63
CA ALA A 86 -13.72 -2.34 8.93
C ALA A 86 -13.75 -3.36 10.08
N ASP A 87 -14.06 -4.63 9.79
CA ASP A 87 -14.16 -5.70 10.79
C ASP A 87 -12.95 -6.66 10.81
N ARG A 88 -11.86 -6.35 10.09
CA ARG A 88 -10.73 -7.27 9.92
C ARG A 88 -9.56 -6.93 10.83
N PHE A 89 -8.87 -7.98 11.29
CA PHE A 89 -7.62 -7.84 12.05
C PHE A 89 -6.56 -7.10 11.24
N SER A 90 -5.96 -6.10 11.87
CA SER A 90 -4.96 -5.20 11.29
C SER A 90 -3.81 -5.94 10.60
N LEU A 91 -3.26 -6.97 11.23
CA LEU A 91 -2.15 -7.75 10.69
C LEU A 91 -2.51 -8.49 9.38
N SER A 92 -3.70 -9.08 9.31
CA SER A 92 -4.17 -9.80 8.11
C SER A 92 -4.32 -8.85 6.92
N LEU A 93 -4.72 -7.59 7.19
CA LEU A 93 -4.81 -6.55 6.15
C LEU A 93 -3.44 -6.13 5.63
N VAL A 94 -2.45 -5.95 6.50
CA VAL A 94 -1.08 -5.61 6.10
C VAL A 94 -0.48 -6.74 5.26
N LEU A 95 -0.65 -8.01 5.68
CA LEU A 95 -0.20 -9.17 4.91
C LEU A 95 -0.92 -9.29 3.56
N THR A 96 -2.22 -9.00 3.52
CA THR A 96 -2.99 -8.96 2.26
C THR A 96 -2.42 -7.93 1.30
N LEU A 97 -2.13 -6.70 1.77
CA LEU A 97 -1.54 -5.66 0.94
C LEU A 97 -0.10 -5.95 0.54
N TRP A 98 0.67 -6.61 1.40
CA TRP A 98 2.00 -7.10 1.08
C TRP A 98 1.95 -8.10 -0.07
N TYR A 99 1.11 -9.14 0.02
CA TYR A 99 0.98 -10.13 -1.05
C TYR A 99 0.43 -9.52 -2.34
N PHE A 100 -0.49 -8.56 -2.24
CA PHE A 100 -0.98 -7.81 -3.39
C PHE A 100 0.15 -7.04 -4.10
N LEU A 101 0.93 -6.27 -3.34
CA LEU A 101 2.06 -5.52 -3.88
C LEU A 101 3.12 -6.45 -4.48
N LYS A 102 3.45 -7.53 -3.77
CA LYS A 102 4.39 -8.54 -4.25
C LYS A 102 3.93 -9.14 -5.58
N ASP A 103 2.65 -9.50 -5.72
CA ASP A 103 2.12 -10.04 -6.98
C ASP A 103 2.20 -9.03 -8.13
N LEU A 104 1.96 -7.73 -7.87
CA LEU A 104 2.10 -6.68 -8.89
C LEU A 104 3.54 -6.50 -9.35
N VAL A 105 4.50 -6.55 -8.42
CA VAL A 105 5.93 -6.38 -8.71
C VAL A 105 6.49 -7.62 -9.41
N ASP A 106 6.18 -8.82 -8.92
CA ASP A 106 6.66 -10.09 -9.49
C ASP A 106 6.17 -10.29 -10.93
N ARG A 107 5.00 -9.73 -11.28
CA ARG A 107 4.43 -9.77 -12.63
C ARG A 107 4.85 -8.60 -13.52
N GLU A 108 5.72 -7.72 -13.03
CA GLU A 108 6.14 -6.48 -13.70
C GLU A 108 4.95 -5.55 -14.08
N VAL A 109 3.81 -5.72 -13.42
CA VAL A 109 2.64 -4.82 -13.57
C VAL A 109 2.95 -3.48 -12.92
N LEU A 110 3.70 -3.50 -11.83
CA LEU A 110 4.19 -2.32 -11.13
C LEU A 110 5.72 -2.40 -11.00
N ILE A 111 6.41 -1.43 -11.60
CA ILE A 111 7.86 -1.32 -11.52
C ILE A 111 8.22 -0.36 -10.40
N LEU A 112 8.85 -0.89 -9.33
CA LEU A 112 9.44 -0.09 -8.28
C LEU A 112 10.84 0.34 -8.71
N TRP A 113 11.01 1.64 -8.98
CA TRP A 113 12.34 2.18 -9.24
C TRP A 113 13.15 2.16 -7.95
N GLN A 114 14.38 1.68 -8.02
CA GLN A 114 15.29 1.66 -6.87
C GLN A 114 15.44 3.06 -6.29
N GLY A 115 15.27 3.18 -4.98
CA GLY A 115 15.32 4.45 -4.26
C GLY A 115 14.08 5.33 -4.40
N SER A 116 13.03 4.91 -5.14
CA SER A 116 11.73 5.60 -5.11
C SER A 116 11.12 5.56 -3.71
N ALA A 117 10.17 6.44 -3.43
CA ALA A 117 9.50 6.44 -2.13
C ALA A 117 8.79 5.11 -1.86
N MET A 118 8.22 4.49 -2.89
CA MET A 118 7.58 3.18 -2.76
C MET A 118 8.58 2.05 -2.49
N ASP A 119 9.75 2.08 -3.15
CA ASP A 119 10.84 1.14 -2.90
C ASP A 119 11.35 1.24 -1.44
N ARG A 120 11.56 2.46 -0.94
CA ARG A 120 11.93 2.69 0.46
C ARG A 120 10.85 2.23 1.44
N ALA A 121 9.57 2.53 1.15
CA ALA A 121 8.45 2.06 1.97
C ALA A 121 8.42 0.53 2.08
N VAL A 122 8.63 -0.18 0.97
CA VAL A 122 8.71 -1.65 0.93
C VAL A 122 9.88 -2.17 1.77
N HIS A 123 11.04 -1.55 1.64
CA HIS A 123 12.23 -1.90 2.42
C HIS A 123 12.05 -1.66 3.93
N THR A 124 11.29 -0.65 4.33
CA THR A 124 10.95 -0.38 5.74
C THR A 124 9.87 -1.33 6.26
N LEU A 125 8.88 -1.69 5.44
CA LEU A 125 7.77 -2.56 5.83
C LEU A 125 8.22 -4.02 6.11
N LEU A 126 9.24 -4.51 5.41
CA LEU A 126 9.71 -5.89 5.51
C LEU A 126 10.26 -6.24 6.92
N PRO A 127 11.24 -5.51 7.48
CA PRO A 127 11.75 -5.75 8.84
C PRO A 127 10.68 -5.60 9.91
N MET A 128 9.67 -4.75 9.68
CA MET A 128 8.56 -4.60 10.61
C MET A 128 7.87 -5.94 10.85
N PHE A 129 7.63 -6.75 9.81
CA PHE A 129 7.06 -8.10 9.98
C PHE A 129 7.86 -9.01 10.93
N GLU A 130 9.18 -8.79 11.03
CA GLU A 130 10.07 -9.55 11.91
C GLU A 130 9.99 -9.09 13.38
N HIS A 131 9.53 -7.86 13.65
CA HIS A 131 9.40 -7.27 15.00
C HIS A 131 8.14 -7.69 15.77
N GLY A 132 7.59 -8.87 15.45
CA GLY A 132 6.47 -9.45 16.18
C GLY A 132 5.09 -9.12 15.63
N PHE A 133 4.98 -8.60 14.40
CA PHE A 133 3.76 -8.72 13.60
C PHE A 133 3.64 -10.17 13.13
N GLU A 134 3.50 -11.11 14.07
CA GLU A 134 3.73 -12.55 13.86
C GLU A 134 3.06 -13.10 12.59
N PRO A 135 3.83 -13.37 11.53
CA PRO A 135 3.37 -14.21 10.44
C PRO A 135 3.63 -15.66 10.89
N GLN A 136 2.76 -16.23 11.72
CA GLN A 136 2.97 -17.60 12.24
C GLN A 136 2.90 -18.69 11.15
N LYS A 137 2.60 -18.36 9.89
CA LYS A 137 2.70 -19.23 8.71
C LYS A 137 2.49 -18.39 7.44
N PRO A 138 2.88 -18.88 6.24
CA PRO A 138 2.32 -18.36 4.99
C PRO A 138 0.79 -18.36 5.10
N ASP A 139 0.22 -17.17 5.19
CA ASP A 139 -1.21 -16.99 5.39
C ASP A 139 -1.92 -17.13 4.03
N ALA A 140 -2.31 -18.37 3.73
CA ALA A 140 -3.10 -18.70 2.55
C ALA A 140 -4.39 -17.86 2.47
N ALA A 141 -4.93 -17.40 3.61
CA ALA A 141 -6.07 -16.50 3.61
C ALA A 141 -5.66 -15.11 3.11
N ALA A 142 -4.58 -14.52 3.61
CA ALA A 142 -4.07 -13.23 3.12
C ALA A 142 -3.72 -13.25 1.62
N GLN A 143 -3.11 -14.33 1.13
CA GLN A 143 -2.87 -14.51 -0.31
C GLN A 143 -4.18 -14.60 -1.10
N GLY A 144 -5.14 -15.38 -0.61
CA GLY A 144 -6.47 -15.47 -1.21
C GLY A 144 -7.20 -14.12 -1.25
N GLN A 145 -7.04 -13.29 -0.20
CA GLN A 145 -7.59 -11.94 -0.17
C GLN A 145 -6.87 -10.99 -1.13
N ALA A 146 -5.55 -11.11 -1.29
CA ALA A 146 -4.79 -10.34 -2.26
C ALA A 146 -5.24 -10.62 -3.70
N ILE A 147 -5.48 -11.89 -4.02
CA ILE A 147 -6.03 -12.31 -5.32
C ILE A 147 -7.44 -11.73 -5.53
N ARG A 148 -8.31 -11.77 -4.51
CA ARG A 148 -9.65 -11.18 -4.59
C ARG A 148 -9.60 -9.66 -4.78
N LEU A 149 -8.70 -8.99 -4.07
CA LEU A 149 -8.47 -7.55 -4.22
C LEU A 149 -8.05 -7.21 -5.66
N LEU A 150 -7.07 -7.93 -6.22
CA LEU A 150 -6.63 -7.71 -7.59
C LEU A 150 -7.76 -7.97 -8.60
N ALA A 151 -8.53 -9.06 -8.43
CA ALA A 151 -9.66 -9.37 -9.29
C ALA A 151 -10.73 -8.27 -9.27
N ARG A 152 -11.02 -7.72 -8.08
CA ARG A 152 -11.93 -6.57 -7.92
C ARG A 152 -11.39 -5.33 -8.63
N LEU A 153 -10.13 -4.97 -8.43
CA LEU A 153 -9.52 -3.80 -9.06
C LEU A 153 -9.48 -3.93 -10.60
N ARG A 154 -9.32 -5.16 -11.11
CA ARG A 154 -9.47 -5.46 -12.54
C ARG A 154 -10.88 -5.26 -13.07
N ALA A 155 -11.90 -5.61 -12.29
CA ALA A 155 -13.29 -5.31 -12.66
C ALA A 155 -13.56 -3.79 -12.73
N GLU A 156 -12.83 -2.98 -11.96
CA GLU A 156 -12.84 -1.50 -12.04
C GLU A 156 -11.96 -0.94 -13.18
N GLY A 157 -11.37 -1.81 -14.01
CA GLY A 157 -10.53 -1.44 -15.13
C GLY A 157 -9.11 -1.03 -14.75
N LEU A 158 -8.59 -1.48 -13.60
CA LEU A 158 -7.20 -1.29 -13.16
C LEU A 158 -6.41 -2.60 -13.27
N TYR A 159 -5.10 -2.52 -13.51
CA TYR A 159 -4.19 -3.67 -13.57
C TYR A 159 -4.58 -4.72 -14.63
N GLY A 160 -5.10 -4.23 -15.75
CA GLY A 160 -5.50 -5.01 -16.93
C GLY A 160 -4.80 -4.57 -18.21
#